data_AF-A0A3D8PVK9-F1
#
_entry.id   AF-A0A3D8PVK9-F1
#
_cell.length_a   1.000
_cell.length_b   1.000
_cell.length_c   1.000
_cell.angle_alpha   90.00
_cell.angle_beta   90.00
_cell.angle_gamma   90.00
#
_symmetry.space_group_name_H-M   'P 1'
#
loop_
_entity.id
_entity.type
_entity.pdbx_description
1 polymer ?
#
loop_
_entity_poly.entity_id
_entity_poly.type
_entity_poly.pdbx_seq_one_letter_code
_entity_poly.pdbx_strand_id
1 'polypeptide(L)'
;MKKAGLFLFVLVGFLFLSACSDSTNGQAENEELDKLNDRITQLEEDKQAKDEELAAKDKQITELESTIVNLENQLENPQAGEEEVPVDEEAAEEVPSDSEDTDEVASDEEQLRETADAVVDALGNKDFASFASFVHPAKGVRFSPYIYVDVEEHLQFSAEKIGNFTNDSETYTWGSVDGSGNPIELTPSEYYDEFIFIRDFTQADEVTINDIQTRGSMIVNVEEVYPEASFVSYYVDGTKQELDWADLILVFEKEKDTWYLVGLVVDRYTI
;
A
#
# COMPACT_ATOMS: atom_id res chain seq x y z
N MET A 1 -46.11 -35.57 -25.87
CA MET A 1 -46.25 -34.51 -26.88
C MET A 1 -44.93 -33.76 -26.96
N LYS A 2 -44.26 -33.86 -28.12
CA LYS A 2 -42.96 -33.23 -28.44
C LYS A 2 -43.19 -31.76 -28.81
N LYS A 3 -42.28 -30.86 -28.44
CA LYS A 3 -42.03 -29.64 -29.20
C LYS A 3 -40.54 -29.53 -29.49
N ALA A 4 -40.22 -29.71 -30.77
CA ALA A 4 -38.93 -29.47 -31.38
C ALA A 4 -38.82 -27.97 -31.69
N GLY A 5 -37.68 -27.37 -31.33
CA GLY A 5 -37.30 -26.02 -31.73
C GLY A 5 -36.62 -26.05 -33.10
N LEU A 6 -37.22 -25.32 -34.03
CA LEU A 6 -36.90 -25.17 -35.45
C LEU A 6 -35.54 -24.50 -35.67
N PHE A 7 -34.57 -25.22 -36.26
CA PHE A 7 -33.33 -24.63 -36.78
C PHE A 7 -33.63 -23.98 -38.15
N LEU A 8 -33.52 -22.65 -38.23
CA LEU A 8 -33.61 -21.89 -39.47
C LEU A 8 -32.20 -21.78 -40.08
N PHE A 9 -31.95 -22.56 -41.13
CA PHE A 9 -30.76 -22.43 -41.97
C PHE A 9 -30.85 -21.11 -42.78
N VAL A 10 -30.02 -20.12 -42.45
CA VAL A 10 -29.76 -18.99 -43.34
C VAL A 10 -28.60 -19.35 -44.26
N LEU A 11 -28.95 -19.68 -45.49
CA LEU A 11 -28.04 -19.96 -46.59
C LEU A 11 -27.50 -18.63 -47.14
N VAL A 12 -26.29 -18.25 -46.76
CA VAL A 12 -25.55 -17.15 -47.39
C VAL A 12 -24.65 -17.75 -48.46
N GLY A 13 -25.11 -17.64 -49.72
CA GLY A 13 -24.29 -17.94 -50.88
C GLY A 13 -23.26 -16.84 -51.10
N PHE A 14 -21.98 -17.19 -50.98
CA PHE A 14 -20.89 -16.40 -51.53
C PHE A 14 -20.38 -17.07 -52.80
N LEU A 15 -20.87 -16.55 -53.93
CA LEU A 15 -20.21 -16.70 -55.24
C LEU A 15 -18.93 -15.88 -55.19
N PHE A 16 -17.78 -16.53 -55.02
CA PHE A 16 -16.50 -15.96 -55.44
C PHE A 16 -15.93 -16.79 -56.58
N LEU A 17 -15.86 -16.12 -57.72
CA LEU A 17 -15.11 -16.51 -58.90
C LEU A 17 -13.65 -16.77 -58.51
N SER A 18 -13.14 -17.95 -58.86
CA SER A 18 -11.70 -18.18 -58.91
C SER A 18 -11.05 -17.24 -59.92
N ALA A 19 -10.23 -16.33 -59.43
CA ALA A 19 -9.10 -15.77 -60.16
C ALA A 19 -7.92 -15.69 -59.19
N CYS A 20 -6.82 -16.34 -59.56
CA CYS A 20 -5.59 -16.58 -58.81
C CYS A 20 -5.34 -15.67 -57.60
N SER A 21 -5.50 -16.24 -56.41
CA SER A 21 -5.08 -15.66 -55.13
C SER A 21 -3.65 -16.14 -54.82
N ASP A 22 -2.79 -15.19 -54.49
CA ASP A 22 -1.42 -15.43 -54.05
C ASP A 22 -1.42 -16.40 -52.85
N SER A 23 -0.79 -17.57 -53.07
CA SER A 23 -0.70 -18.69 -52.13
C SER A 23 0.09 -18.39 -50.85
N THR A 24 0.57 -17.16 -50.66
CA THR A 24 1.44 -16.77 -49.55
C THR A 24 0.69 -16.16 -48.36
N ASN A 25 -0.54 -15.65 -48.54
CA ASN A 25 -1.25 -14.94 -47.44
C ASN A 25 -1.96 -15.89 -46.46
N GLY A 26 -2.58 -16.98 -46.95
CA GLY A 26 -3.30 -17.93 -46.09
C GLY A 26 -2.38 -18.85 -45.25
N GLN A 27 -1.10 -18.95 -45.60
CA GLN A 27 -0.14 -19.76 -44.83
C GLN A 27 0.42 -19.01 -43.62
N ALA A 28 0.59 -17.69 -43.73
CA ALA A 28 1.04 -16.83 -42.62
C ALA A 28 -0.06 -16.64 -41.56
N GLU A 29 -1.33 -16.46 -41.98
CA GLU A 29 -2.47 -16.35 -41.05
C GLU A 29 -2.70 -17.64 -40.25
N ASN A 30 -2.48 -18.82 -40.85
CA ASN A 30 -2.56 -20.09 -40.13
C ASN A 30 -1.40 -20.27 -39.13
N GLU A 31 -0.20 -19.78 -39.43
CA GLU A 31 0.95 -19.87 -38.52
C GLU A 31 0.79 -18.93 -37.29
N GLU A 32 0.20 -17.74 -37.48
CA GLU A 32 -0.13 -16.86 -36.36
C GLU A 32 -1.25 -17.44 -35.49
N LEU A 33 -2.24 -18.10 -36.10
CA LEU A 33 -3.31 -18.77 -35.37
C LEU A 33 -2.78 -19.92 -34.49
N ASP A 34 -1.85 -20.71 -35.03
CA ASP A 34 -1.20 -21.80 -34.27
C ASP A 34 -0.40 -21.24 -33.08
N LYS A 35 0.39 -20.17 -33.30
CA LYS A 35 1.12 -19.50 -32.21
C LYS A 35 0.20 -18.93 -31.12
N LEU A 36 -0.97 -18.43 -31.52
CA LEU A 36 -1.94 -17.90 -30.57
C LEU A 36 -2.58 -19.02 -29.74
N ASN A 37 -2.91 -20.16 -30.36
CA ASN A 37 -3.45 -21.32 -29.66
C ASN A 37 -2.43 -21.92 -28.67
N ASP A 38 -1.15 -21.98 -29.05
CA ASP A 38 -0.07 -22.39 -28.15
C ASP A 38 0.04 -21.45 -26.95
N ARG A 39 -0.05 -20.15 -27.17
CA ARG A 39 -0.02 -19.14 -26.10
C ARG A 39 -1.25 -19.20 -25.19
N ILE A 40 -2.43 -19.47 -25.74
CA ILE A 40 -3.65 -19.70 -24.94
C ILE A 40 -3.46 -20.93 -24.06
N THR A 41 -2.95 -22.02 -24.63
CA THR A 41 -2.67 -23.26 -23.87
C THR A 41 -1.69 -22.99 -22.72
N GLN A 42 -0.59 -22.28 -22.98
CA GLN A 42 0.37 -21.92 -21.95
C GLN A 42 -0.26 -21.06 -20.84
N LEU A 43 -1.10 -20.08 -21.22
CA LEU A 43 -1.78 -19.23 -20.25
C LEU A 43 -2.79 -20.00 -19.40
N GLU A 44 -3.45 -21.00 -19.97
CA GLU A 44 -4.36 -21.89 -19.23
C GLU A 44 -3.58 -22.76 -18.21
N GLU A 45 -2.42 -23.28 -18.60
CA GLU A 45 -1.53 -24.03 -17.70
C GLU A 45 -0.97 -23.14 -16.58
N ASP A 46 -0.49 -21.95 -16.90
CA ASP A 46 0.04 -20.98 -15.92
C ASP A 46 -1.05 -20.54 -14.94
N LYS A 47 -2.28 -20.34 -15.43
CA LYS A 47 -3.43 -20.01 -14.59
C LYS A 47 -3.76 -21.17 -13.65
N GLN A 48 -3.79 -22.40 -14.14
CA GLN A 48 -4.05 -23.57 -13.30
C GLN A 48 -2.98 -23.70 -12.21
N ALA A 49 -1.70 -23.51 -12.55
CA ALA A 49 -0.61 -23.57 -11.57
C ALA A 49 -0.76 -22.50 -10.47
N LYS A 50 -1.17 -21.27 -10.84
CA LYS A 50 -1.45 -20.21 -9.88
C LYS A 50 -2.68 -20.50 -9.01
N ASP A 51 -3.74 -21.07 -9.58
CA ASP A 51 -4.94 -21.48 -8.84
C ASP A 51 -4.59 -22.59 -7.81
N GLU A 52 -3.70 -23.52 -8.15
CA GLU A 52 -3.18 -24.54 -7.24
C GLU A 52 -2.31 -23.93 -6.13
N GLU A 53 -1.47 -22.94 -6.45
CA GLU A 53 -0.67 -22.20 -5.46
C GLU A 53 -1.55 -21.42 -4.48
N LEU A 54 -2.59 -20.75 -4.98
CA LEU A 54 -3.57 -20.03 -4.15
C LEU A 54 -4.29 -20.99 -3.20
N ALA A 55 -4.77 -22.14 -3.70
CA ALA A 55 -5.41 -23.15 -2.86
C ALA A 55 -4.46 -23.70 -1.77
N ALA A 56 -3.16 -23.79 -2.06
CA ALA A 56 -2.16 -24.19 -1.08
C ALA A 56 -1.94 -23.11 -0.01
N LYS A 57 -1.94 -21.82 -0.39
CA LYS A 57 -1.86 -20.69 0.54
C LYS A 57 -3.10 -20.58 1.42
N ASP A 58 -4.30 -20.76 0.87
CA ASP A 58 -5.56 -20.75 1.64
C ASP A 58 -5.57 -21.83 2.73
N LYS A 59 -5.01 -23.00 2.42
CA LYS A 59 -4.84 -24.07 3.41
C LYS A 59 -3.87 -23.66 4.53
N GLN A 60 -2.77 -23.00 4.20
CA GLN A 60 -1.81 -22.51 5.21
C GLN A 60 -2.44 -21.42 6.09
N ILE A 61 -3.23 -20.52 5.51
CA ILE A 61 -3.98 -19.51 6.26
C ILE A 61 -4.93 -20.19 7.26
N THR A 62 -5.71 -21.17 6.80
CA THR A 62 -6.64 -21.92 7.67
C THR A 62 -5.90 -22.63 8.83
N GLU A 63 -4.72 -23.20 8.57
CA GLU A 63 -3.89 -23.83 9.60
C GLU A 63 -3.36 -22.80 10.62
N LEU A 64 -2.90 -21.64 10.15
CA LEU A 64 -2.44 -20.54 11.00
C LEU A 64 -3.58 -19.96 11.85
N GLU A 65 -4.76 -19.71 11.27
CA GLU A 65 -5.95 -19.25 11.98
C GLU A 65 -6.31 -20.23 13.11
N SER A 66 -6.29 -21.54 12.84
CA SER A 66 -6.53 -22.55 13.87
C SER A 66 -5.48 -22.52 15.00
N THR A 67 -4.24 -22.16 14.67
CA THR A 67 -3.15 -22.04 15.64
C THR A 67 -3.32 -20.81 16.52
N ILE A 68 -3.69 -19.67 15.92
CA ILE A 68 -3.99 -18.41 16.64
C ILE A 68 -5.11 -18.66 17.65
N VAL A 69 -6.23 -19.25 17.23
CA VAL A 69 -7.36 -19.56 18.12
C VAL A 69 -6.93 -20.47 19.27
N ASN A 70 -6.05 -21.45 19.02
CA ASN A 70 -5.55 -22.33 20.07
C ASN A 70 -4.61 -21.62 21.06
N LEU A 71 -3.84 -20.63 20.61
CA LEU A 71 -2.97 -19.82 21.45
C LEU A 71 -3.76 -18.79 22.27
N GLU A 72 -4.77 -18.16 21.67
CA GLU A 72 -5.70 -17.26 22.37
C GLU A 72 -6.42 -17.98 23.52
N ASN A 73 -6.93 -19.19 23.27
CA ASN A 73 -7.54 -20.03 24.31
C ASN A 73 -6.57 -20.43 25.43
N GLN A 74 -5.26 -20.48 25.17
CA GLN A 74 -4.24 -20.74 26.19
C GLN A 74 -3.94 -19.50 27.04
N LEU A 75 -4.16 -18.30 26.51
CA LEU A 75 -3.99 -17.04 27.22
C LEU A 75 -5.22 -16.67 28.07
N GLU A 76 -6.43 -17.12 27.69
CA GLU A 76 -7.69 -16.79 28.37
C GLU A 76 -8.06 -17.65 29.60
N ASN A 77 -7.32 -18.72 29.92
CA ASN A 77 -7.68 -19.60 31.04
C ASN A 77 -6.57 -19.80 32.09
N PRO A 78 -6.33 -18.83 32.99
CA PRO A 78 -5.52 -19.05 34.17
C PRO A 78 -6.41 -19.38 35.37
N GLN A 79 -6.70 -20.66 35.65
CA GLN A 79 -7.10 -21.07 36.99
C GLN A 79 -6.93 -22.58 37.26
N ALA A 80 -6.06 -22.94 38.21
CA ALA A 80 -6.48 -23.31 39.58
C ALA A 80 -5.48 -24.27 40.28
N GLY A 81 -4.91 -23.77 41.36
CA GLY A 81 -4.23 -24.44 42.47
C GLY A 81 -3.54 -23.32 43.25
N GLU A 82 -3.85 -22.97 44.50
CA GLU A 82 -4.42 -23.72 45.61
C GLU A 82 -5.09 -22.73 46.61
N GLU A 83 -6.12 -23.24 47.28
CA GLU A 83 -6.56 -23.04 48.68
C GLU A 83 -6.80 -21.64 49.29
N GLU A 84 -8.02 -21.50 49.80
CA GLU A 84 -8.56 -20.40 50.62
C GLU A 84 -7.91 -20.33 52.02
N VAL A 85 -7.49 -19.13 52.45
CA VAL A 85 -7.31 -18.77 53.88
C VAL A 85 -7.62 -17.26 54.06
N PRO A 86 -8.30 -16.82 55.14
CA PRO A 86 -9.04 -15.57 55.16
C PRO A 86 -8.20 -14.33 55.52
N VAL A 87 -8.69 -13.18 55.07
CA VAL A 87 -8.14 -11.83 55.27
C VAL A 87 -8.42 -11.32 56.69
N ASP A 88 -7.37 -10.98 57.44
CA ASP A 88 -7.42 -10.05 58.57
C ASP A 88 -6.37 -8.94 58.34
N GLU A 89 -6.87 -7.70 58.36
CA GLU A 89 -6.33 -6.40 58.78
C GLU A 89 -4.84 -5.99 58.61
N GLU A 90 -4.68 -4.80 58.00
CA GLU A 90 -3.61 -3.77 58.13
C GLU A 90 -2.12 -4.18 58.21
N ALA A 91 -1.36 -3.79 57.18
CA ALA A 91 -0.19 -2.90 57.31
C ALA A 91 0.31 -2.47 55.93
N ALA A 92 0.56 -1.18 55.78
CA ALA A 92 1.20 -0.57 54.63
C ALA A 92 2.63 -1.09 54.45
N GLU A 93 2.98 -1.61 53.27
CA GLU A 93 4.29 -1.44 52.63
C GLU A 93 4.14 -1.49 51.09
N GLU A 94 4.50 -0.36 50.49
CA GLU A 94 5.09 -0.09 49.17
C GLU A 94 4.75 -1.03 47.99
N VAL A 95 3.88 -0.51 47.12
CA VAL A 95 3.68 -1.00 45.75
C VAL A 95 4.90 -0.60 44.91
N PRO A 96 5.62 -1.53 44.25
CA PRO A 96 6.59 -1.15 43.25
C PRO A 96 5.84 -0.58 42.05
N SER A 97 6.16 0.68 41.74
CA SER A 97 5.74 1.43 40.57
C SER A 97 6.34 0.81 39.32
N ASP A 98 5.53 0.12 38.54
CA ASP A 98 5.86 -0.30 37.17
C ASP A 98 5.38 0.79 36.19
N SER A 99 5.87 2.01 36.40
CA SER A 99 5.44 3.23 35.69
C SER A 99 6.39 3.66 34.58
N GLU A 100 7.52 2.97 34.38
CA GLU A 100 8.54 3.42 33.42
C GLU A 100 8.14 3.12 31.96
N ASP A 101 7.56 1.95 31.67
CA ASP A 101 7.20 1.58 30.28
C ASP A 101 6.06 2.42 29.69
N THR A 102 5.12 2.91 30.50
CA THR A 102 3.98 3.69 29.99
C THR A 102 4.37 5.15 29.72
N ASP A 103 5.30 5.69 30.50
CA ASP A 103 5.80 7.06 30.35
C ASP A 103 6.77 7.17 29.16
N GLU A 104 7.58 6.14 28.89
CA GLU A 104 8.49 6.11 27.73
C GLU A 104 7.74 6.00 26.40
N VAL A 105 6.73 5.13 26.29
CA VAL A 105 5.92 4.98 25.06
C VAL A 105 5.16 6.27 24.73
N ALA A 106 4.56 6.92 25.73
CA ALA A 106 3.86 8.19 25.55
C ALA A 106 4.81 9.32 25.10
N SER A 107 6.03 9.36 25.64
CA SER A 107 7.08 10.30 25.22
C SER A 107 7.55 10.05 23.78
N ASP A 108 7.66 8.79 23.37
CA ASP A 108 8.10 8.43 22.03
C ASP A 108 7.08 8.77 20.95
N GLU A 109 5.79 8.52 21.19
CA GLU A 109 4.71 8.94 20.29
C GLU A 109 4.60 10.47 20.19
N GLU A 110 4.82 11.20 21.29
CA GLU A 110 4.86 12.67 21.27
C GLU A 110 6.02 13.18 20.39
N GLN A 111 7.24 12.65 20.56
CA GLN A 111 8.40 13.01 19.73
C GLN A 111 8.22 12.63 18.26
N LEU A 112 7.62 11.47 17.99
CA LEU A 112 7.27 11.03 16.65
C LEU A 112 6.31 12.03 16.01
N ARG A 113 5.26 12.41 16.75
CA ARG A 113 4.26 13.37 16.29
C ARG A 113 4.85 14.75 16.03
N GLU A 114 5.68 15.27 16.93
CA GLU A 114 6.38 16.54 16.72
C GLU A 114 7.25 16.52 15.46
N THR A 115 7.95 15.40 15.23
CA THR A 115 8.77 15.22 14.02
C THR A 115 7.91 15.19 12.77
N ALA A 116 6.78 14.47 12.81
CA ALA A 116 5.84 14.38 11.70
C ALA A 116 5.19 15.73 11.37
N ASP A 117 4.77 16.49 12.38
CA ASP A 117 4.20 17.83 12.20
C ASP A 117 5.23 18.77 11.54
N ALA A 118 6.50 18.69 11.94
CA ALA A 118 7.57 19.47 11.31
C ALA A 118 7.84 19.07 9.84
N VAL A 119 7.69 17.78 9.50
CA VAL A 119 7.76 17.31 8.11
C VAL A 119 6.59 17.88 7.29
N VAL A 120 5.36 17.84 7.83
CA VAL A 120 4.17 18.39 7.17
C VAL A 120 4.29 19.90 6.97
N ASP A 121 4.81 20.63 7.96
CA ASP A 121 5.08 22.06 7.85
C ASP A 121 6.14 22.37 6.77
N ALA A 122 7.21 21.58 6.70
CA ALA A 122 8.22 21.73 5.66
C ALA A 122 7.62 21.48 4.27
N LEU A 123 6.77 20.45 4.13
CA LEU A 123 6.03 20.19 2.91
C LEU A 123 5.11 21.37 2.57
N GLY A 124 4.26 21.84 3.50
CA GLY A 124 3.34 22.95 3.24
C GLY A 124 4.01 24.27 2.84
N ASN A 125 5.26 24.47 3.25
CA ASN A 125 6.07 25.62 2.82
C ASN A 125 6.90 25.36 1.54
N LYS A 126 6.78 24.18 0.93
CA LYS A 126 7.62 23.68 -0.17
C LYS A 126 9.12 23.80 0.14
N ASP A 127 9.48 23.64 1.42
CA ASP A 127 10.84 23.77 1.94
C ASP A 127 11.54 22.41 1.97
N PHE A 128 11.98 21.97 0.79
CA PHE A 128 12.70 20.70 0.66
C PHE A 128 14.06 20.69 1.38
N ALA A 129 14.64 21.85 1.67
CA ALA A 129 15.88 21.94 2.44
C ALA A 129 15.64 21.58 3.91
N SER A 130 14.55 22.07 4.50
CA SER A 130 14.12 21.66 5.84
C SER A 130 13.64 20.20 5.84
N PHE A 131 12.84 19.79 4.85
CA PHE A 131 12.37 18.40 4.71
C PHE A 131 13.52 17.39 4.71
N ALA A 132 14.60 17.69 3.97
CA ALA A 132 15.77 16.82 3.88
C ALA A 132 16.43 16.53 5.23
N SER A 133 16.25 17.37 6.24
CA SER A 133 16.83 17.16 7.58
C SER A 133 16.19 16.00 8.35
N PHE A 134 14.96 15.61 7.99
CA PHE A 134 14.24 14.49 8.60
C PHE A 134 14.52 13.15 7.89
N VAL A 135 15.11 13.18 6.69
CA VAL A 135 15.31 11.98 5.87
C VAL A 135 16.39 11.09 6.47
N HIS A 136 16.14 9.77 6.51
CA HIS A 136 17.12 8.82 7.01
C HIS A 136 18.43 8.90 6.21
N PRO A 137 19.60 9.12 6.84
CA PRO A 137 20.85 9.40 6.13
C PRO A 137 21.36 8.24 5.27
N ALA A 138 21.17 6.99 5.72
CA ALA A 138 21.56 5.80 4.99
C ALA A 138 20.46 5.25 4.05
N LYS A 139 19.20 5.24 4.49
CA LYS A 139 18.08 4.64 3.74
C LYS A 139 17.47 5.61 2.72
N GLY A 140 17.53 6.92 2.95
CA GLY A 140 16.74 7.88 2.19
C GLY A 140 15.25 7.75 2.49
N VAL A 141 14.42 8.39 1.67
CA VAL A 141 12.95 8.30 1.75
C VAL A 141 12.37 7.86 0.40
N ARG A 142 11.45 6.91 0.44
CA ARG A 142 10.69 6.44 -0.73
C ARG A 142 9.42 7.25 -0.90
N PHE A 143 9.10 7.65 -2.13
CA PHE A 143 7.88 8.37 -2.48
C PHE A 143 6.91 7.44 -3.19
N SER A 144 5.76 7.18 -2.57
CA SER A 144 4.68 6.37 -3.14
C SER A 144 3.52 7.27 -3.54
N PRO A 145 3.17 7.38 -4.84
CA PRO A 145 2.09 8.25 -5.32
C PRO A 145 0.70 7.85 -4.82
N TYR A 146 0.56 6.60 -4.37
CA TYR A 146 -0.67 6.02 -3.86
C TYR A 146 -0.39 5.16 -2.61
N ILE A 147 -1.45 4.71 -1.91
CA ILE A 147 -1.34 3.95 -0.64
C ILE A 147 -0.62 2.60 -0.79
N TYR A 148 -0.64 2.00 -1.98
CA TYR A 148 0.16 0.83 -2.28
C TYR A 148 1.63 1.22 -2.47
N VAL A 149 2.53 0.62 -1.70
CA VAL A 149 3.97 0.85 -1.78
C VAL A 149 4.61 -0.22 -2.67
N ASP A 150 5.10 0.19 -3.83
CA ASP A 150 5.90 -0.64 -4.72
C ASP A 150 7.39 -0.40 -4.48
N VAL A 151 8.07 -1.37 -3.86
CA VAL A 151 9.49 -1.23 -3.49
C VAL A 151 10.44 -1.28 -4.68
N GLU A 152 10.00 -1.80 -5.83
CA GLU A 152 10.81 -1.95 -7.04
C GLU A 152 10.69 -0.71 -7.94
N GLU A 153 9.47 -0.17 -8.08
CA GLU A 153 9.17 0.94 -9.01
C GLU A 153 9.16 2.33 -8.34
N HIS A 154 8.82 2.42 -7.04
CA HIS A 154 8.75 3.73 -6.39
C HIS A 154 10.14 4.27 -6.04
N LEU A 155 10.34 5.55 -6.34
CA LEU A 155 11.64 6.19 -6.22
C LEU A 155 12.02 6.45 -4.77
N GLN A 156 13.28 6.18 -4.46
CA GLN A 156 13.89 6.46 -3.17
C GLN A 156 15.05 7.45 -3.35
N PHE A 157 15.04 8.52 -2.57
CA PHE A 157 16.02 9.60 -2.67
C PHE A 157 16.75 9.85 -1.35
N SER A 158 18.02 10.25 -1.45
CA SER A 158 18.81 10.68 -0.30
C SER A 158 18.40 12.07 0.17
N ALA A 159 18.73 12.39 1.42
CA ALA A 159 18.57 13.73 2.00
C ALA A 159 19.21 14.82 1.12
N GLU A 160 20.45 14.58 0.64
CA GLU A 160 21.16 15.53 -0.23
C GLU A 160 20.40 15.80 -1.54
N LYS A 161 19.85 14.75 -2.15
CA LYS A 161 19.11 14.89 -3.41
C LYS A 161 17.80 15.66 -3.19
N ILE A 162 17.08 15.35 -2.12
CA ILE A 162 15.83 16.03 -1.78
C ILE A 162 16.05 17.50 -1.44
N GLY A 163 17.11 17.83 -0.71
CA GLY A 163 17.46 19.22 -0.40
C GLY A 163 17.68 20.10 -1.63
N ASN A 164 17.85 19.50 -2.82
CA ASN A 164 18.01 20.18 -4.09
C ASN A 164 16.77 20.12 -5.00
N PHE A 165 15.67 19.50 -4.59
CA PHE A 165 14.46 19.31 -5.42
C PHE A 165 13.89 20.60 -6.01
N THR A 166 13.95 21.72 -5.29
CA THR A 166 13.47 23.02 -5.81
C THR A 166 14.19 23.47 -7.08
N ASN A 167 15.45 23.07 -7.25
CA ASN A 167 16.27 23.43 -8.41
C ASN A 167 16.41 22.28 -9.42
N ASP A 168 15.75 21.16 -9.16
CA ASP A 168 15.85 19.96 -9.97
C ASP A 168 14.78 19.98 -11.06
N SER A 169 15.24 20.06 -12.31
CA SER A 169 14.39 20.04 -13.50
C SER A 169 14.48 18.71 -14.25
N GLU A 170 15.07 17.67 -13.67
CA GLU A 170 15.07 16.33 -14.23
C GLU A 170 13.68 15.71 -14.06
N THR A 171 13.19 15.06 -15.12
CA THR A 171 11.94 14.30 -15.09
C THR A 171 12.24 12.89 -14.62
N TYR A 172 11.46 12.40 -13.66
CA TYR A 172 11.55 11.04 -13.14
C TYR A 172 10.24 10.29 -13.39
N THR A 173 10.31 8.96 -13.42
CA THR A 173 9.14 8.08 -13.42
C THR A 173 8.84 7.66 -11.99
N TRP A 174 7.81 8.24 -11.37
CA TRP A 174 7.49 8.07 -9.95
C TRP A 174 6.63 6.83 -9.63
N GLY A 175 6.30 6.05 -10.65
CA GLY A 175 5.33 4.96 -10.60
C GLY A 175 4.36 5.07 -11.77
N SER A 176 3.15 4.55 -11.60
CA SER A 176 2.11 4.56 -12.62
C SER A 176 0.78 5.11 -12.09
N VAL A 177 0.05 5.83 -12.93
CA VAL A 177 -1.28 6.39 -12.61
C VAL A 177 -2.28 5.26 -12.40
N ASP A 178 -3.02 5.31 -11.29
CA ASP A 178 -4.07 4.35 -10.98
C ASP A 178 -5.12 4.24 -12.09
N GLY A 179 -5.61 3.02 -12.32
CA GLY A 179 -6.59 2.69 -13.36
C GLY A 179 -6.04 2.69 -14.80
N SER A 180 -5.23 3.68 -15.19
CA SER A 180 -4.68 3.78 -16.55
C SER A 180 -3.38 3.01 -16.75
N GLY A 181 -2.56 2.89 -15.71
CA GLY A 181 -1.22 2.29 -15.76
C GLY A 181 -0.19 3.12 -16.53
N ASN A 182 -0.50 4.36 -16.91
CA ASN A 182 0.47 5.24 -17.58
C ASN A 182 1.56 5.67 -16.60
N PRO A 183 2.83 5.81 -17.03
CA PRO A 183 3.90 6.24 -16.16
C PRO A 183 3.66 7.68 -15.66
N ILE A 184 3.99 7.93 -14.39
CA ILE A 184 3.97 9.26 -13.78
C ILE A 184 5.33 9.92 -14.05
N GLU A 185 5.46 10.61 -15.18
CA GLU A 185 6.70 11.28 -15.59
C GLU A 185 6.69 12.76 -15.23
N LEU A 186 7.27 13.11 -14.08
CA LEU A 186 7.22 14.47 -13.52
C LEU A 186 8.58 14.92 -12.96
N THR A 187 8.84 16.22 -12.95
CA THR A 187 9.90 16.81 -12.12
C THR A 187 9.52 16.76 -10.63
N PRO A 188 10.47 16.88 -9.68
CA PRO A 188 10.13 16.90 -8.26
C PRO A 188 9.12 17.99 -7.86
N SER A 189 9.21 19.17 -8.49
CA SER A 189 8.25 20.25 -8.22
C SER A 189 6.84 19.92 -8.71
N GLU A 190 6.72 19.33 -9.89
CA GLU A 190 5.41 18.92 -10.45
C GLU A 190 4.82 17.76 -9.65
N TYR A 191 5.63 16.76 -9.30
CA TYR A 191 5.20 15.65 -8.46
C TYR A 191 4.71 16.12 -7.09
N TYR A 192 5.41 17.09 -6.49
CA TYR A 192 4.95 17.72 -5.26
C TYR A 192 3.56 18.36 -5.41
N ASP A 193 3.33 19.12 -6.49
CA ASP A 193 2.06 19.82 -6.69
C ASP A 193 0.91 18.85 -7.04
N GLU A 194 1.19 17.74 -7.74
CA GLU A 194 0.17 16.81 -8.26
C GLU A 194 -0.12 15.59 -7.37
N PHE A 195 0.85 15.16 -6.56
CA PHE A 195 0.76 13.93 -5.76
C PHE A 195 1.00 14.15 -4.28
N ILE A 196 1.94 15.01 -3.86
CA ILE A 196 2.24 15.20 -2.43
C ILE A 196 1.29 16.19 -1.80
N PHE A 197 1.30 17.45 -2.23
CA PHE A 197 0.56 18.54 -1.59
C PHE A 197 -0.75 18.84 -2.32
N ILE A 198 -1.53 17.78 -2.54
CA ILE A 198 -2.86 17.85 -3.18
C ILE A 198 -3.92 18.47 -2.25
N ARG A 199 -3.61 18.52 -0.95
CA ARG A 199 -4.40 19.14 0.13
C ARG A 199 -3.47 19.84 1.10
N ASP A 200 -4.03 20.74 1.90
CA ASP A 200 -3.30 21.38 2.99
C ASP A 200 -3.30 20.48 4.23
N PHE A 201 -2.35 19.55 4.29
CA PHE A 201 -2.21 18.61 5.41
C PHE A 201 -1.82 19.29 6.74
N THR A 202 -1.39 20.56 6.71
CA THR A 202 -1.18 21.34 7.94
C THR A 202 -2.51 21.63 8.67
N GLN A 203 -3.63 21.47 7.97
CA GLN A 203 -5.00 21.65 8.47
C GLN A 203 -5.77 20.32 8.47
N ALA A 204 -5.08 19.18 8.67
CA ALA A 204 -5.70 17.85 8.71
C ALA A 204 -6.90 17.79 9.67
N ASP A 205 -7.99 17.17 9.21
CA ASP A 205 -9.21 16.95 9.99
C ASP A 205 -9.02 15.82 11.01
N GLU A 206 -8.17 14.84 10.66
CA GLU A 206 -7.81 13.71 11.50
C GLU A 206 -6.31 13.43 11.38
N VAL A 207 -5.65 13.14 12.51
CA VAL A 207 -4.28 12.65 12.51
C VAL A 207 -4.19 11.41 13.38
N THR A 208 -3.72 10.30 12.82
CA THR A 208 -3.56 9.01 13.51
C THR A 208 -2.08 8.65 13.64
N ILE A 209 -1.75 7.87 14.67
CA ILE A 209 -0.40 7.35 14.91
C ILE A 209 -0.51 5.83 14.99
N ASN A 210 0.29 5.10 14.21
CA ASN A 210 0.29 3.63 14.13
C ASN A 210 -1.09 3.01 13.91
N ASP A 211 -1.99 3.74 13.25
CA ASP A 211 -3.34 3.30 12.90
C ASP A 211 -3.64 3.79 11.47
N ILE A 212 -3.33 2.93 10.49
CA ILE A 212 -3.55 3.21 9.08
C ILE A 212 -4.98 2.82 8.70
N GLN A 213 -5.75 3.82 8.32
CA GLN A 213 -7.17 3.67 8.02
C GLN A 213 -7.39 3.52 6.51
N THR A 214 -7.93 2.38 6.08
CA THR A 214 -8.22 2.11 4.67
C THR A 214 -9.52 2.82 4.25
N ARG A 215 -9.40 3.80 3.35
CA ARG A 215 -10.57 4.56 2.82
C ARG A 215 -10.81 4.34 1.33
N GLY A 216 -9.75 4.07 0.57
CA GLY A 216 -9.81 3.74 -0.85
C GLY A 216 -10.08 2.27 -1.16
N SER A 217 -10.06 1.94 -2.45
CA SER A 217 -10.15 0.56 -2.94
C SER A 217 -8.79 -0.12 -3.15
N MET A 218 -7.71 0.63 -2.99
CA MET A 218 -6.35 0.12 -3.16
C MET A 218 -5.94 -0.79 -2.01
N ILE A 219 -5.04 -1.72 -2.31
CA ILE A 219 -4.41 -2.58 -1.31
C ILE A 219 -3.46 -1.72 -0.48
N VAL A 220 -3.61 -1.80 0.85
CA VAL A 220 -2.71 -1.17 1.81
C VAL A 220 -1.67 -2.20 2.24
N ASN A 221 -0.39 -1.93 1.97
CA ASN A 221 0.73 -2.81 2.31
C ASN A 221 1.85 -2.09 3.07
N VAL A 222 1.60 -0.88 3.56
CA VAL A 222 2.65 -0.03 4.17
C VAL A 222 3.26 -0.71 5.41
N GLU A 223 2.47 -1.38 6.24
CA GLU A 223 2.94 -2.13 7.41
C GLU A 223 3.72 -3.39 7.00
N GLU A 224 3.36 -4.03 5.88
CA GLU A 224 4.10 -5.19 5.36
C GLU A 224 5.47 -4.79 4.82
N VAL A 225 5.55 -3.63 4.16
CA VAL A 225 6.80 -3.09 3.59
C VAL A 225 7.72 -2.54 4.68
N TYR A 226 7.15 -1.98 5.75
CA TYR A 226 7.89 -1.37 6.86
C TYR A 226 7.49 -1.97 8.22
N PRO A 227 7.83 -3.24 8.50
CA PRO A 227 7.33 -3.97 9.68
C PRO A 227 7.87 -3.45 11.02
N GLU A 228 8.95 -2.66 11.01
CA GLU A 228 9.57 -2.09 12.20
C GLU A 228 9.40 -0.56 12.28
N ALA A 229 8.63 0.03 11.37
CA ALA A 229 8.41 1.48 11.33
C ALA A 229 7.23 1.90 12.20
N SER A 230 7.19 3.19 12.50
CA SER A 230 6.02 3.88 13.04
C SER A 230 5.44 4.81 11.98
N PHE A 231 4.14 5.05 12.07
CA PHE A 231 3.39 5.76 11.05
C PHE A 231 2.63 6.94 11.64
N VAL A 232 2.58 8.05 10.89
CA VAL A 232 1.68 9.16 11.20
C VAL A 232 0.90 9.51 9.94
N SER A 233 -0.43 9.48 10.04
CA SER A 233 -1.35 9.73 8.92
C SER A 233 -2.04 11.07 9.08
N TYR A 234 -2.05 11.91 8.05
CA TYR A 234 -2.72 13.22 8.05
C TYR A 234 -3.85 13.20 7.02
N TYR A 235 -5.06 13.00 7.51
CA TYR A 235 -6.25 12.90 6.67
C TYR A 235 -6.96 14.26 6.56
N VAL A 236 -7.32 14.62 5.33
CA VAL A 236 -8.11 15.81 4.99
C VAL A 236 -9.37 15.36 4.26
N ASP A 237 -10.53 15.79 4.78
CA ASP A 237 -11.82 15.44 4.21
C ASP A 237 -12.00 16.00 2.80
N GLY A 238 -12.75 15.23 2.00
CA GLY A 238 -13.23 15.67 0.69
C GLY A 238 -14.14 16.90 0.83
N THR A 239 -14.21 17.70 -0.23
CA THR A 239 -15.17 18.80 -0.25
C THR A 239 -16.61 18.26 -0.37
N LYS A 240 -17.62 19.06 0.01
CA LYS A 240 -19.03 18.60 -0.13
C LYS A 240 -19.47 18.35 -1.58
N GLN A 241 -18.69 18.83 -2.55
CA GLN A 241 -19.03 18.79 -3.98
C GLN A 241 -18.21 17.76 -4.73
N GLU A 242 -17.04 17.39 -4.22
CA GLU A 242 -16.12 16.45 -4.84
C GLU A 242 -15.69 15.42 -3.79
N LEU A 243 -15.58 14.14 -4.16
CA LEU A 243 -15.13 13.09 -3.23
C LEU A 243 -13.61 13.11 -3.07
N ASP A 244 -12.98 14.28 -3.05
CA ASP A 244 -11.54 14.51 -3.24
C ASP A 244 -10.74 14.46 -1.92
N TRP A 245 -11.06 13.53 -1.03
CA TRP A 245 -10.30 13.33 0.21
C TRP A 245 -8.87 12.87 -0.07
N ALA A 246 -7.97 13.14 0.86
CA ALA A 246 -6.58 12.70 0.79
C ALA A 246 -6.03 12.38 2.18
N ASP A 247 -5.07 11.47 2.23
CA ASP A 247 -4.35 11.07 3.44
C ASP A 247 -2.85 11.04 3.15
N LEU A 248 -2.06 11.79 3.91
CA LEU A 248 -0.60 11.76 3.83
C LEU A 248 -0.05 10.88 4.95
N ILE A 249 0.49 9.73 4.59
CA ILE A 249 1.09 8.76 5.51
C ILE A 249 2.61 8.95 5.50
N LEU A 250 3.15 9.33 6.63
CA LEU A 250 4.58 9.45 6.87
C LEU A 250 5.09 8.21 7.61
N VAL A 251 6.16 7.60 7.07
CA VAL A 251 6.76 6.38 7.61
C VAL A 251 8.10 6.71 8.25
N PHE A 252 8.23 6.38 9.53
CA PHE A 252 9.40 6.69 10.34
C PHE A 252 10.07 5.44 10.89
N GLU A 253 11.39 5.48 10.94
CA GLU A 253 12.18 4.53 11.72
C GLU A 253 12.99 5.29 12.76
N LYS A 254 13.12 4.70 13.95
CA LYS A 254 13.93 5.27 15.03
C LYS A 254 15.36 4.77 14.93
N GLU A 255 16.33 5.68 14.86
CA GLU A 255 17.74 5.36 15.06
C GLU A 255 18.23 6.08 16.32
N LYS A 256 18.44 5.31 17.41
CA LYS A 256 18.68 5.83 18.77
C LYS A 256 17.47 6.65 19.24
N ASP A 257 17.67 7.92 19.58
CA ASP A 257 16.64 8.84 20.08
C ASP A 257 16.21 9.83 18.99
N THR A 258 16.22 9.41 17.72
CA THR A 258 15.85 10.28 16.59
C THR A 258 15.00 9.53 15.59
N TRP A 259 13.86 10.13 15.26
CA TRP A 259 12.95 9.65 14.22
C TRP A 259 13.41 10.14 12.85
N TYR A 260 13.56 9.21 11.91
CA TYR A 260 13.93 9.50 10.54
C TYR A 260 12.84 9.04 9.57
N LEU A 261 12.49 9.90 8.63
CA LEU A 261 11.56 9.61 7.55
C LEU A 261 12.22 8.66 6.55
N VAL A 262 11.54 7.55 6.28
CA VAL A 262 11.95 6.51 5.31
C VAL A 262 10.92 6.28 4.20
N GLY A 263 9.67 6.72 4.40
CA GLY A 263 8.62 6.66 3.40
C GLY A 263 7.66 7.85 3.47
N LEU A 264 7.20 8.29 2.31
CA LEU A 264 6.12 9.25 2.13
C LEU A 264 5.10 8.61 1.18
N VAL A 265 3.90 8.37 1.69
CA VAL A 265 2.84 7.63 0.99
C VAL A 265 1.58 8.49 0.98
N VAL A 266 0.87 8.53 -0.13
CA VAL A 266 -0.37 9.31 -0.25
C VAL A 266 -1.52 8.36 -0.54
N ASP A 267 -2.56 8.33 0.30
CA ASP A 267 -3.86 7.79 -0.11
C ASP A 267 -4.72 8.93 -0.63
N ARG A 268 -5.51 8.66 -1.66
CA ARG A 268 -6.39 9.65 -2.25
C ARG A 268 -7.55 8.98 -2.92
N TYR A 269 -8.66 9.71 -3.01
CA TYR A 269 -9.76 9.26 -3.83
C TYR A 269 -9.35 9.13 -5.30
N THR A 270 -9.57 7.95 -5.85
CA THR A 270 -9.54 7.63 -7.28
C THR A 270 -10.90 7.01 -7.68
N ILE A 271 -11.24 7.05 -8.98
CA ILE A 271 -12.55 6.62 -9.52
C ILE A 271 -12.45 5.24 -10.15
#